data_AF-A0A1H2QF45-F1
#
_entry.id   AF-A0A1H2QF45-F1
#
_cell.length_a   1.000
_cell.length_b   1.000
_cell.length_c   1.000
_cell.angle_alpha   90.00
_cell.angle_beta   90.00
_cell.angle_gamma   90.00
#
_symmetry.space_group_name_H-M   'P 1'
#
loop_
_entity.id
_entity.type
_entity.pdbx_description
1 polymer ?
#
loop_
_entity_poly.entity_id
_entity_poly.type
_entity_poly.pdbx_seq_one_letter_code
_entity_poly.pdbx_strand_id
1 'polypeptide(L)'
;MDGVVNNSLDAWRTGTIGPRLVQIADRPWVRDEMRGLRDARSRRTAVNLALLRAPLNGVDLDSDDHAMLTWLADRDADIVAGVHSLLDRARAAPPVPGAAEAGHE
;
A
#
# COMPACT_ATOMS: atom_id res chain seq x y z
N MET A 1 9.15 9.52 39.01
CA MET A 1 9.51 10.47 37.92
C MET A 1 9.15 9.78 36.62
N ASP A 2 7.86 9.81 36.29
CA ASP A 2 7.33 9.15 35.11
C ASP A 2 7.47 10.09 33.92
N GLY A 3 8.25 9.64 32.93
CA GLY A 3 8.43 10.32 31.66
C GLY A 3 7.15 10.26 30.85
N VAL A 4 6.35 11.32 30.91
CA VAL A 4 5.28 11.55 29.94
C VAL A 4 5.95 11.95 28.63
N VAL A 5 6.05 10.98 27.73
CA VAL A 5 6.43 11.20 26.34
C VAL A 5 5.28 11.99 25.71
N ASN A 6 5.42 13.31 25.70
CA ASN A 6 4.48 14.21 25.04
C ASN A 6 4.45 13.84 23.55
N ASN A 7 3.38 13.16 23.15
CA ASN A 7 3.18 12.72 21.78
C ASN A 7 3.07 13.98 20.91
N SER A 8 3.95 14.12 19.92
CA SER A 8 4.07 15.29 19.04
C SER A 8 2.77 15.70 18.35
N LEU A 9 1.72 14.87 18.40
CA LEU A 9 0.37 15.18 17.92
C LEU A 9 -0.42 16.18 18.80
N ASP A 10 -0.22 16.21 20.12
CA ASP A 10 -0.97 17.12 21.01
C ASP A 10 -0.47 18.58 20.93
N ALA A 11 0.79 18.77 20.57
CA ALA A 11 1.37 20.10 20.38
C ALA A 11 0.74 20.86 19.19
N TRP A 12 0.19 20.15 18.20
CA TRP A 12 -0.39 20.76 16.99
C TRP A 12 -1.81 21.24 17.22
N ARG A 13 -2.53 20.70 18.21
CA ARG A 13 -3.88 21.14 18.59
C ARG A 13 -3.90 22.38 19.45
N THR A 14 -2.87 22.62 20.24
CA THR A 14 -2.82 23.69 21.26
C THR A 14 -2.02 24.92 20.82
N GLY A 15 -1.24 24.83 19.75
CA GLY A 15 -0.59 25.99 19.13
C GLY A 15 -1.58 26.89 18.38
N THR A 16 -1.35 28.21 18.40
CA THR A 16 -2.16 29.27 17.75
C THR A 16 -2.42 29.06 16.24
N ILE A 17 -1.68 28.14 15.60
CA ILE A 17 -1.80 27.77 14.18
C ILE A 17 -2.79 26.62 13.97
N GLY A 18 -2.93 25.70 14.93
CA GLY A 18 -3.77 24.50 14.83
C GLY A 18 -5.25 24.77 14.54
N PRO A 19 -5.93 25.65 15.31
CA PRO A 19 -7.34 25.97 15.08
C PRO A 19 -7.60 26.62 13.71
N ARG A 20 -6.65 27.42 13.20
CA ARG A 20 -6.75 28.04 11.87
C ARG A 20 -6.58 27.02 10.74
N LEU A 21 -5.64 26.08 10.87
CA LEU A 21 -5.47 25.00 9.88
C LEU A 21 -6.68 24.08 9.82
N VAL A 22 -7.30 23.76 10.97
CA VAL A 22 -8.54 22.97 11.03
C VAL A 22 -9.71 23.70 10.34
N GLN A 23 -9.85 25.01 10.53
CA GLN A 23 -10.88 25.81 9.84
C GLN A 23 -10.66 25.88 8.32
N ILE A 24 -9.41 25.90 7.86
CA ILE A 24 -9.10 25.85 6.42
C ILE A 24 -9.43 24.45 5.87
N ALA A 25 -9.05 23.39 6.58
CA ALA A 25 -9.33 22.00 6.19
C ALA A 25 -10.83 21.69 6.08
N ASP A 26 -11.68 22.39 6.85
CA ASP A 26 -13.14 22.18 6.83
C ASP A 26 -13.88 23.00 5.74
N ARG A 27 -13.15 23.81 4.95
CA ARG A 27 -13.76 24.54 3.83
C ARG A 27 -14.29 23.56 2.78
N PRO A 28 -15.47 23.79 2.19
CA PRO A 28 -16.09 22.87 1.22
C PRO A 28 -15.16 22.51 0.06
N TRP A 29 -14.49 23.50 -0.55
CA TRP A 29 -13.57 23.26 -1.66
C TRP A 29 -12.31 22.47 -1.27
N VAL A 30 -11.80 22.61 -0.04
CA VAL A 30 -10.69 21.77 0.47
C VAL A 30 -11.17 20.33 0.69
N ARG A 31 -12.38 20.15 1.22
CA ARG A 31 -12.97 18.81 1.40
C ARG A 31 -13.21 18.10 0.07
N ASP A 32 -13.68 18.82 -0.93
CA ASP A 32 -13.91 18.29 -2.28
C ASP A 32 -12.60 17.94 -2.99
N GLU A 33 -11.57 18.79 -2.88
CA GLU A 33 -10.23 18.50 -3.41
C GLU A 33 -9.63 17.25 -2.73
N MET A 34 -9.71 17.15 -1.40
CA MET A 34 -9.24 15.98 -0.65
C MET A 34 -10.03 14.72 -0.97
N ARG A 35 -11.31 14.85 -1.34
CA ARG A 35 -12.12 13.72 -1.83
C ARG A 35 -11.63 13.30 -3.21
N GLY A 36 -11.43 14.23 -4.14
CA GLY A 36 -10.89 13.96 -5.47
C GLY A 36 -9.52 13.26 -5.42
N LEU A 37 -8.63 13.71 -4.54
CA LEU A 37 -7.32 13.07 -4.32
C LEU A 37 -7.45 11.64 -3.76
N ARG A 38 -8.37 11.42 -2.80
CA ARG A 38 -8.64 10.08 -2.27
C ARG A 38 -9.24 9.16 -3.33
N ASP A 39 -10.14 9.66 -4.16
CA ASP A 39 -10.75 8.88 -5.24
C ASP A 39 -9.70 8.51 -6.30
N ALA A 40 -8.83 9.47 -6.67
CA ALA A 40 -7.73 9.22 -7.60
C ALA A 40 -6.74 8.18 -7.05
N ARG A 41 -6.35 8.30 -5.78
CA ARG A 41 -5.50 7.31 -5.09
C ARG A 41 -6.17 5.94 -5.06
N SER A 42 -7.44 5.88 -4.67
CA SER A 42 -8.20 4.61 -4.60
C SER A 42 -8.27 3.91 -5.95
N ARG A 43 -8.53 4.66 -7.03
CA ARG A 43 -8.50 4.13 -8.40
C ARG A 43 -7.12 3.60 -8.78
N ARG A 44 -6.06 4.37 -8.49
CA ARG A 44 -4.67 3.94 -8.75
C ARG A 44 -4.34 2.65 -8.01
N THR A 45 -4.66 2.58 -6.72
CA THR A 45 -4.41 1.39 -5.89
C THR A 45 -5.18 0.18 -6.41
N ALA A 46 -6.44 0.35 -6.86
CA ALA A 46 -7.21 -0.74 -7.45
C ALA A 46 -6.57 -1.28 -8.75
N VAL A 47 -6.10 -0.40 -9.63
CA VAL A 47 -5.40 -0.79 -10.87
C VAL A 47 -4.08 -1.49 -10.55
N ASN A 48 -3.28 -0.91 -9.66
CA ASN A 48 -2.00 -1.49 -9.24
C ASN A 48 -2.18 -2.87 -8.59
N LEU A 49 -3.22 -3.04 -7.77
CA LEU A 49 -3.53 -4.33 -7.16
C LEU A 49 -3.91 -5.38 -8.20
N ALA A 50 -4.69 -5.00 -9.22
CA ALA A 50 -5.03 -5.90 -10.32
C ALA A 50 -3.78 -6.33 -11.11
N LEU A 51 -2.86 -5.40 -11.39
CA LEU A 51 -1.59 -5.71 -12.02
C LEU A 51 -0.80 -6.73 -11.19
N LEU A 52 -0.55 -6.44 -9.90
CA LEU A 52 0.24 -7.32 -9.03
C LEU A 52 -0.36 -8.73 -8.87
N ARG A 53 -1.68 -8.87 -8.95
CA ARG A 53 -2.37 -10.16 -8.85
C ARG A 53 -2.33 -10.99 -10.13
N ALA A 54 -2.21 -10.36 -11.30
CA ALA A 54 -2.22 -11.07 -12.59
C ALA A 54 -1.16 -12.20 -12.69
N PRO A 55 0.13 -11.99 -12.37
CA PRO A 55 1.13 -13.06 -12.41
C PRO A 55 0.91 -14.14 -11.35
N LEU A 56 0.20 -13.84 -10.27
CA LEU A 56 -0.08 -14.75 -9.17
C LEU A 56 -1.35 -15.58 -9.40
N ASN A 57 -1.95 -15.51 -10.59
CA ASN A 57 -3.16 -16.27 -10.89
C ASN A 57 -2.92 -17.79 -10.70
N GLY A 58 -3.77 -18.42 -9.90
CA GLY A 58 -3.68 -19.83 -9.51
C GLY A 58 -2.86 -20.11 -8.24
N VAL A 59 -2.29 -19.09 -7.61
CA VAL A 59 -1.67 -19.20 -6.28
C VAL A 59 -2.75 -18.97 -5.22
N ASP A 60 -2.81 -19.85 -4.22
CA ASP A 60 -3.63 -19.61 -3.03
C ASP A 60 -2.93 -18.59 -2.14
N LEU A 61 -3.56 -17.43 -1.97
CA LEU A 61 -2.99 -16.28 -1.27
C LEU A 61 -3.75 -16.11 0.03
N ASP A 62 -3.03 -16.05 1.15
CA ASP A 62 -3.64 -15.87 2.45
C ASP A 62 -3.96 -14.37 2.74
N SER A 63 -4.41 -14.10 3.96
CA SER A 63 -4.76 -12.75 4.39
C SER A 63 -3.55 -11.81 4.49
N ASP A 64 -2.38 -12.35 4.85
CA ASP A 64 -1.15 -11.57 4.99
C ASP A 64 -0.60 -11.21 3.60
N ASP A 65 -0.65 -12.15 2.65
CA ASP A 65 -0.34 -11.91 1.24
C ASP A 65 -1.24 -10.81 0.66
N HIS A 66 -2.54 -10.89 0.95
CA HIS A 66 -3.51 -9.89 0.50
C HIS A 66 -3.23 -8.50 1.09
N ALA A 67 -2.86 -8.43 2.37
CA ALA A 67 -2.49 -7.19 3.02
C ALA A 67 -1.21 -6.60 2.42
N MET A 68 -0.21 -7.45 2.16
CA MET A 68 1.06 -7.06 1.54
C MET A 68 0.86 -6.55 0.11
N LEU A 69 0.06 -7.23 -0.71
CA LEU A 69 -0.26 -6.78 -2.07
C LEU A 69 -1.02 -5.45 -2.06
N THR A 70 -1.93 -5.26 -1.09
CA THR A 70 -2.67 -4.01 -0.93
C THR A 70 -1.74 -2.86 -0.51
N TRP A 71 -0.81 -3.11 0.42
CA TRP A 71 0.22 -2.17 0.84
C TRP A 71 1.16 -1.80 -0.31
N LEU A 72 1.51 -2.77 -1.16
CA LEU A 72 2.37 -2.56 -2.31
C LEU A 72 1.65 -1.78 -3.42
N ALA A 73 0.36 -2.06 -3.65
CA ALA A 73 -0.44 -1.39 -4.67
C ALA A 73 -0.59 0.12 -4.43
N ASP A 74 -0.45 0.56 -3.17
CA ASP A 74 -0.48 1.96 -2.79
C ASP A 74 0.85 2.70 -3.01
N ARG A 75 1.92 1.99 -3.39
CA ARG A 75 3.25 2.55 -3.68
C ARG A 75 3.30 3.25 -5.04
N ASP A 76 4.45 3.84 -5.33
CA ASP A 76 4.70 4.51 -6.60
C ASP A 76 4.65 3.53 -7.78
N ALA A 77 4.21 4.05 -8.93
CA ALA A 77 3.97 3.23 -10.13
C ALA A 77 5.21 2.46 -10.57
N ASP A 78 6.41 3.06 -10.44
CA ASP A 78 7.67 2.42 -10.81
C ASP A 78 7.99 1.21 -9.93
N ILE A 79 7.70 1.31 -8.62
CA ILE A 79 7.89 0.20 -7.68
C ILE A 79 6.92 -0.93 -8.04
N VAL A 80 5.65 -0.61 -8.27
CA VAL A 80 4.63 -1.59 -8.65
C VAL A 80 4.99 -2.29 -9.96
N ALA A 81 5.41 -1.54 -10.98
CA ALA A 81 5.83 -2.09 -12.26
C ALA A 81 7.08 -2.98 -12.14
N GLY A 82 8.05 -2.58 -11.32
CA GLY A 82 9.23 -3.38 -11.02
C GLY A 82 8.89 -4.72 -10.36
N VAL A 83 8.01 -4.72 -9.35
CA VAL A 83 7.57 -5.96 -8.70
C VAL A 83 6.74 -6.82 -9.64
N HIS A 84 5.82 -6.24 -10.41
CA HIS A 84 5.06 -6.97 -11.44
C HIS A 84 5.99 -7.71 -12.40
N SER A 85 7.00 -7.01 -12.94
CA SER A 85 7.99 -7.61 -13.84
C SER A 85 8.78 -8.75 -13.18
N LEU A 86 9.09 -8.62 -11.89
CA LEU A 86 9.76 -9.69 -11.14
C LEU A 86 8.87 -10.92 -10.99
N LEU A 87 7.60 -10.74 -10.63
CA LEU A 87 6.62 -11.83 -10.47
C LEU A 87 6.37 -12.56 -11.80
N ASP A 88 6.23 -11.80 -12.90
CA ASP A 88 6.10 -12.38 -14.25
C ASP A 88 7.30 -13.26 -14.61
N ARG A 89 8.53 -12.77 -14.36
CA ARG A 89 9.74 -13.54 -14.62
C ARG A 89 9.86 -14.77 -13.72
N ALA A 90 9.48 -14.66 -12.45
CA ALA A 90 9.49 -15.79 -11.53
C ALA A 90 8.50 -16.87 -11.97
N ARG A 91 7.31 -16.48 -12.44
CA ARG A 91 6.32 -17.40 -13.00
C ARG A 91 6.82 -18.11 -14.27
N ALA A 92 7.53 -17.39 -15.12
CA ALA A 92 8.07 -17.93 -16.37
C ALA A 92 9.37 -18.75 -16.19
N ALA A 93 9.96 -18.72 -14.98
CA ALA A 93 11.21 -19.42 -14.73
C ALA A 93 11.00 -20.95 -14.76
N PRO A 94 11.93 -21.71 -15.35
CA PRO A 94 11.88 -23.17 -15.28
C PRO A 94 12.03 -23.63 -13.82
N PRO A 95 11.42 -24.78 -13.46
CA PRO A 95 11.61 -25.35 -12.13
C PRO A 95 13.09 -25.63 -11.90
N VAL A 96 13.56 -25.31 -10.68
CA VAL A 96 14.97 -25.55 -10.30
C VAL A 96 15.24 -27.06 -10.35
N PRO A 97 16.24 -27.52 -11.13
CA PRO A 97 16.59 -28.94 -11.17
C PRO A 97 16.96 -29.45 -9.77
N GLY A 98 16.28 -30.49 -9.29
CA GLY A 98 16.50 -31.10 -7.97
C GLY A 98 15.40 -30.85 -6.93
N ALA A 99 14.45 -29.94 -7.17
CA ALA A 99 13.31 -29.74 -6.25
C ALA A 99 12.23 -30.84 -6.37
N ALA A 100 12.23 -31.62 -7.46
CA ALA A 100 11.23 -32.66 -7.73
C ALA A 100 11.53 -34.03 -7.08
N GLU A 101 12.73 -34.23 -6.51
CA GLU A 101 13.13 -35.54 -5.95
C GLU A 101 12.99 -35.63 -4.42
N ALA A 102 12.71 -34.53 -3.72
CA ALA A 102 12.60 -34.50 -2.25
C ALA A 102 11.18 -34.79 -1.70
N GLY A 103 10.32 -35.42 -2.49
CA GLY A 103 8.90 -35.67 -2.18
C GLY A 103 8.51 -37.14 -2.10
N HIS A 104 9.44 -38.03 -1.73
CA HIS A 104 9.16 -39.43 -1.48
C HIS A 104 10.05 -39.98 -0.35
N GLU A 105 9.63 -39.73 0.89
CA GLU A 105 9.93 -40.59 2.05
C GLU A 105 8.71 -40.63 2.99
#